data_AF-A0A930JZ40-F1
#
_entry.id   AF-A0A930JZ40-F1
#
_cell.length_a   1.000
_cell.length_b   1.000
_cell.length_c   1.000
_cell.angle_alpha   90.00
_cell.angle_beta   90.00
_cell.angle_gamma   90.00
#
_symmetry.space_group_name_H-M   'P 1'
#
loop_
_entity.id
_entity.type
_entity.pdbx_description
1 polymer ?
#
loop_
_entity_poly.entity_id
_entity_poly.type
_entity_poly.pdbx_seq_one_letter_code
_entity_poly.pdbx_strand_id
1 'polypeptide(L)'
;KIIDYIQSHISPTAKFQSFDTICRQVANRMPNISSFAARHDLILFVAGRKSSNGKVLFHECLSVNPNSHQVESADEIDMKWFEGVQTVGICGATSTPKWLMEECRDEILRHT
;
A
#
# COMPACT_ATOMS: atom_id res chain seq x y z
N LYS A 1 10.42 2.04 -17.51
CA LYS A 1 10.95 1.99 -16.12
C LYS A 1 12.43 2.38 -16.16
N ILE A 2 13.05 2.78 -15.05
CA ILE A 2 14.45 3.26 -15.04
C ILE A 2 15.46 2.20 -15.52
N ILE A 3 15.17 0.92 -15.27
CA ILE A 3 15.94 -0.22 -15.79
C ILE A 3 15.91 -0.23 -17.33
N ASP A 4 14.73 -0.17 -17.95
CA ASP A 4 14.58 -0.14 -19.40
C ASP A 4 15.29 1.06 -20.03
N TYR A 5 15.25 2.21 -19.35
CA TYR A 5 15.95 3.42 -19.77
C TYR A 5 17.47 3.21 -19.76
N ILE A 6 18.04 2.67 -18.67
CA ILE A 6 19.47 2.41 -18.59
C ILE A 6 19.88 1.35 -19.62
N GLN A 7 19.11 0.28 -19.78
CA GLN A 7 19.40 -0.78 -20.75
C GLN A 7 19.38 -0.28 -22.20
N SER A 8 18.55 0.71 -22.53
CA SER A 8 18.49 1.32 -23.87
C SER A 8 19.56 2.38 -24.12
N HIS A 9 20.22 2.91 -23.09
CA HIS A 9 21.17 4.03 -23.19
C HIS A 9 22.58 3.72 -22.67
N ILE A 10 22.84 2.50 -22.19
CA ILE A 10 24.16 2.07 -21.74
C ILE A 10 25.13 1.88 -22.92
N SER A 11 26.42 2.15 -22.70
CA SER A 11 27.47 1.86 -23.68
C SER A 11 27.40 0.39 -24.16
N PRO A 12 27.56 0.11 -25.47
CA PRO A 12 27.56 -1.25 -26.00
C PRO A 12 28.56 -2.20 -25.34
N THR A 13 29.63 -1.66 -24.74
CA THR A 13 30.68 -2.43 -24.08
C THR A 13 30.46 -2.62 -22.58
N ALA A 14 29.47 -1.96 -21.98
CA ALA A 14 29.21 -2.01 -20.55
C ALA A 14 28.10 -3.03 -20.22
N LYS A 15 28.25 -3.70 -19.08
CA LYS A 15 27.28 -4.69 -18.58
C LYS A 15 26.42 -4.07 -17.48
N PHE A 16 25.09 -4.10 -17.64
CA PHE A 16 24.13 -3.70 -16.61
C PHE A 16 23.51 -4.92 -15.94
N GLN A 17 23.47 -4.93 -14.61
CA GLN A 17 22.77 -5.95 -13.82
C GLN A 17 21.94 -5.24 -12.75
N SER A 18 20.70 -5.67 -12.58
CA SER A 18 19.79 -5.19 -11.54
C SER A 18 19.15 -6.38 -10.84
N PHE A 19 19.00 -6.28 -9.52
CA PHE A 19 18.40 -7.32 -8.71
C PHE A 19 17.22 -6.74 -7.93
N ASP A 20 16.14 -7.49 -7.84
CA ASP A 20 15.05 -7.16 -6.93
C ASP A 20 15.48 -7.45 -5.50
N THR A 21 15.53 -6.42 -4.66
CA THR A 21 15.93 -6.50 -3.26
C THR A 21 14.75 -6.50 -2.31
N ILE A 22 13.52 -6.69 -2.79
CA ILE A 22 12.35 -6.83 -1.93
C ILE A 22 12.58 -8.00 -0.97
N CYS A 23 12.48 -7.73 0.33
CA CYS A 23 12.69 -8.76 1.33
C CYS A 23 11.56 -9.79 1.28
N ARG A 24 11.87 -11.05 1.63
CA ARG A 24 10.90 -12.15 1.63
C ARG A 24 9.66 -11.85 2.48
N GLN A 25 9.83 -11.10 3.57
CA GLN A 25 8.72 -10.72 4.45
C GLN A 25 7.68 -9.81 3.76
N VAL A 26 8.12 -8.97 2.83
CA VAL A 26 7.23 -8.11 2.02
C VAL A 26 6.62 -8.92 0.89
N ALA A 27 7.43 -9.66 0.13
CA ALA A 27 6.95 -10.49 -0.98
C ALA A 27 5.86 -11.50 -0.53
N ASN A 28 6.06 -12.15 0.62
CA ASN A 28 5.10 -13.12 1.17
C ASN A 28 3.77 -12.46 1.62
N ARG A 29 3.73 -11.14 1.81
CA ARG A 29 2.51 -10.41 2.20
C ARG A 29 1.72 -9.91 1.01
N MET A 30 2.33 -9.75 -0.16
CA MET A 30 1.66 -9.24 -1.36
C MET A 30 0.38 -10.04 -1.70
N PRO A 31 0.39 -11.39 -1.79
CA PRO A 31 -0.83 -12.13 -2.12
C PRO A 31 -1.96 -11.93 -1.12
N ASN A 32 -1.62 -11.80 0.18
CA ASN A 32 -2.60 -11.58 1.23
C ASN A 32 -3.19 -10.17 1.17
N ILE A 33 -2.35 -9.16 0.92
CA ILE A 33 -2.80 -7.78 0.71
C ILE A 33 -3.71 -7.70 -0.51
N SER A 34 -3.33 -8.30 -1.62
CA SER A 34 -4.11 -8.32 -2.87
C SER A 34 -5.46 -9.01 -2.67
N SER A 35 -5.46 -10.19 -2.06
CA SER A 35 -6.69 -10.92 -1.74
C SER A 35 -7.59 -10.14 -0.78
N PHE A 36 -7.01 -9.48 0.23
CA PHE A 36 -7.76 -8.64 1.17
C PHE A 36 -8.35 -7.40 0.48
N ALA A 37 -7.56 -6.71 -0.33
CA ALA A 37 -7.96 -5.51 -1.05
C ALA A 37 -9.13 -5.75 -2.01
N ALA A 38 -9.12 -6.90 -2.71
CA ALA A 38 -10.14 -7.29 -3.67
C ALA A 38 -11.54 -7.55 -3.06
N ARG A 39 -11.64 -7.69 -1.73
CA ARG A 39 -12.91 -8.04 -1.04
C ARG A 39 -13.65 -6.86 -0.43
N HIS A 40 -13.12 -5.64 -0.57
CA HIS A 40 -13.69 -4.45 0.04
C HIS A 40 -13.88 -3.36 -1.02
N ASP A 41 -14.85 -2.49 -0.82
CA ASP A 41 -15.11 -1.36 -1.74
C ASP A 41 -14.09 -0.23 -1.55
N LEU A 42 -13.57 -0.10 -0.32
CA LEU A 42 -12.53 0.88 0.04
C LEU A 42 -11.47 0.22 0.90
N ILE A 43 -10.20 0.59 0.68
CA ILE A 43 -9.10 0.23 1.59
C ILE A 43 -8.48 1.47 2.20
N LEU A 44 -8.35 1.47 3.54
CA LEU A 44 -7.43 2.34 4.25
C LEU A 44 -6.13 1.58 4.51
N PHE A 45 -5.05 2.06 3.89
CA PHE A 45 -3.71 1.52 4.05
C PHE A 45 -2.91 2.40 5.01
N VAL A 46 -2.77 1.93 6.25
CA VAL A 46 -2.11 2.67 7.32
C VAL A 46 -0.60 2.44 7.26
N ALA A 47 0.16 3.44 6.83
CA ALA A 47 1.62 3.38 6.79
C ALA A 47 2.24 4.77 6.56
N GLY A 48 3.39 5.02 7.18
CA GLY A 48 4.19 6.21 6.91
C GLY A 48 4.56 6.33 5.42
N ARG A 49 4.35 7.50 4.82
CA ARG A 49 4.64 7.86 3.41
C ARG A 49 6.12 7.72 3.07
N LYS A 50 7.02 7.74 4.07
CA LYS A 50 8.45 7.52 3.91
C LYS A 50 8.87 6.03 3.99
N SER A 51 7.96 5.13 4.38
CA SER A 51 8.27 3.70 4.51
C SER A 51 8.45 3.04 3.14
N SER A 52 9.65 2.53 2.86
CA SER A 52 9.93 1.81 1.59
C SER A 52 9.05 0.56 1.45
N ASN A 53 8.99 -0.28 2.50
CA ASN A 53 8.11 -1.46 2.51
C ASN A 53 6.63 -1.07 2.43
N GLY A 54 6.25 0.04 3.09
CA GLY A 54 4.90 0.57 3.03
C GLY A 54 4.51 0.98 1.61
N LYS A 55 5.40 1.68 0.89
CA LYS A 55 5.17 2.04 -0.51
C LYS A 55 4.96 0.81 -1.39
N VAL A 56 5.79 -0.21 -1.25
CA VAL A 56 5.69 -1.44 -2.05
C VAL A 56 4.35 -2.15 -1.81
N LEU A 57 3.97 -2.34 -0.54
CA LEU A 57 2.71 -3.01 -0.18
C LEU A 57 1.47 -2.17 -0.52
N PHE A 58 1.55 -0.85 -0.39
CA PHE A 58 0.47 0.05 -0.80
C PHE A 58 0.28 0.05 -2.32
N HIS A 59 1.35 0.04 -3.11
CA HIS A 59 1.24 -0.08 -4.57
C HIS A 59 0.59 -1.41 -4.98
N GLU A 60 0.93 -2.51 -4.32
CA GLU A 60 0.28 -3.81 -4.55
C GLU A 60 -1.22 -3.72 -4.23
N CYS A 61 -1.58 -3.14 -3.08
CA CYS A 61 -2.96 -2.89 -2.68
C CYS A 61 -3.73 -2.06 -3.72
N LEU A 62 -3.16 -0.92 -4.13
CA LEU A 62 -3.74 0.00 -5.09
C LEU A 62 -3.89 -0.63 -6.48
N SER A 63 -3.01 -1.55 -6.86
CA SER A 63 -3.09 -2.27 -8.14
C SER A 63 -4.32 -3.16 -8.26
N VAL A 64 -4.86 -3.62 -7.13
CA VAL A 64 -6.03 -4.51 -7.05
C VAL A 64 -7.30 -3.74 -6.67
N ASN A 65 -7.18 -2.75 -5.79
CA ASN A 65 -8.28 -1.89 -5.40
C ASN A 65 -7.89 -0.41 -5.64
N PRO A 66 -8.37 0.21 -6.73
CA PRO A 66 -8.08 1.62 -7.02
C PRO A 66 -8.62 2.60 -5.97
N ASN A 67 -9.60 2.21 -5.16
CA ASN A 67 -10.13 2.98 -4.05
C ASN A 67 -9.37 2.68 -2.74
N SER A 68 -8.04 2.65 -2.84
CA SER A 68 -7.14 2.47 -1.69
C SER A 68 -6.48 3.80 -1.34
N HIS A 69 -6.60 4.23 -0.09
CA HIS A 69 -6.04 5.48 0.42
C HIS A 69 -4.95 5.21 1.46
N GLN A 70 -3.78 5.83 1.30
CA GLN A 70 -2.70 5.75 2.28
C GLN A 70 -2.83 6.88 3.31
N VAL A 71 -2.89 6.50 4.59
CA VAL A 71 -2.94 7.41 5.74
C VAL A 71 -1.83 7.11 6.74
N GLU A 72 -1.29 8.14 7.39
CA GLU A 72 -0.33 7.98 8.50
C GLU A 72 -0.99 7.92 9.88
N SER A 73 -2.17 8.51 10.03
CA SER A 73 -2.97 8.57 11.27
C SER A 73 -4.47 8.66 10.97
N ALA A 74 -5.29 8.54 12.01
CA ALA A 74 -6.73 8.66 11.91
C ALA A 74 -7.19 10.05 11.41
N ASP A 75 -6.47 11.12 11.78
CA ASP A 75 -6.80 12.50 11.38
C ASP A 75 -6.65 12.76 9.86
N GLU A 76 -5.95 11.89 9.13
CA GLU A 76 -5.81 12.01 7.67
C GLU A 76 -7.01 11.39 6.91
N ILE A 77 -7.96 10.78 7.60
CA ILE A 77 -9.11 10.11 6.97
C ILE A 77 -10.09 11.16 6.46
N ASP A 78 -10.33 11.19 5.15
CA ASP A 78 -11.39 12.01 4.56
C ASP A 78 -12.69 11.18 4.48
N MET A 79 -13.71 11.61 5.23
CA MET A 79 -15.01 10.94 5.29
C MET A 79 -15.74 10.92 3.94
N LYS A 80 -15.37 11.76 2.98
CA LYS A 80 -15.90 11.71 1.61
C LYS A 80 -15.52 10.43 0.87
N TRP A 81 -14.42 9.77 1.25
CA TRP A 81 -14.03 8.50 0.61
C TRP A 81 -15.04 7.39 0.86
N PHE A 82 -15.88 7.52 1.89
CA PHE A 82 -16.85 6.51 2.31
C PHE A 82 -18.23 6.69 1.64
N GLU A 83 -18.41 7.74 0.83
CA GLU A 83 -19.65 7.96 0.10
C GLU A 83 -19.93 6.79 -0.87
N GLY A 84 -21.02 6.06 -0.65
CA GLY A 84 -21.41 4.91 -1.48
C GLY A 84 -20.60 3.62 -1.25
N VAL A 85 -19.73 3.59 -0.25
CA VAL A 85 -18.93 2.42 0.16
C VAL A 85 -19.73 1.57 1.14
N GLN A 86 -19.81 0.24 0.93
CA GLN A 86 -20.48 -0.68 1.87
C GLN A 86 -19.48 -1.40 2.78
N THR A 87 -18.27 -1.63 2.28
CA THR A 87 -17.24 -2.41 2.97
C THR A 87 -15.91 -1.67 2.97
N VAL A 88 -15.33 -1.54 4.16
CA VAL A 88 -14.03 -0.88 4.39
C VAL A 88 -13.04 -1.91 4.93
N GLY A 89 -11.93 -2.09 4.22
CA GLY A 89 -10.81 -2.87 4.72
C GLY A 89 -9.74 -1.95 5.30
N ILE A 90 -9.22 -2.27 6.49
CA ILE A 90 -8.09 -1.57 7.09
C ILE A 90 -6.90 -2.52 7.16
N CYS A 91 -5.79 -2.14 6.53
CA CYS A 91 -4.55 -2.89 6.57
C CYS A 91 -3.34 -1.95 6.62
N GLY A 92 -2.13 -2.47 6.73
CA GLY A 92 -0.95 -1.63 6.86
C GLY A 92 0.34 -2.34 6.47
N ALA A 93 1.44 -1.58 6.54
CA ALA A 93 2.77 -2.08 6.27
C ALA A 93 3.28 -3.04 7.35
N THR A 94 4.44 -3.66 7.12
CA THR A 94 5.10 -4.55 8.09
C THR A 94 5.42 -3.89 9.43
N SER A 95 5.65 -2.57 9.44
CA SER A 95 6.00 -1.78 10.62
C SER A 95 4.81 -1.06 11.25
N THR A 96 3.61 -1.20 10.69
CA THR A 96 2.42 -0.50 11.19
C THR A 96 1.89 -1.23 12.43
N PRO A 97 1.82 -0.58 13.60
CA PRO A 97 1.32 -1.22 14.79
C PRO A 97 -0.21 -1.38 14.72
N LYS A 98 -0.72 -2.43 15.37
CA LYS A 98 -2.15 -2.76 15.36
C LYS A 98 -3.02 -1.64 15.94
N TRP A 99 -2.57 -1.02 17.03
CA TRP A 99 -3.32 0.03 17.71
C TRP A 99 -3.61 1.22 16.78
N LEU A 100 -2.72 1.54 15.84
CA LEU A 100 -2.93 2.64 14.89
C LEU A 100 -4.01 2.30 13.85
N MET A 101 -4.10 1.03 13.45
CA MET A 101 -5.20 0.55 12.61
C MET A 101 -6.54 0.53 13.38
N GLU A 102 -6.51 0.19 14.66
CA GLU A 102 -7.69 0.23 15.54
C GLU A 102 -8.15 1.68 15.78
N GLU A 103 -7.23 2.63 15.92
CA GLU A 103 -7.53 4.06 16.02
C GLU A 103 -8.22 4.58 14.75
N CYS A 104 -7.72 4.20 13.56
CA CYS A 104 -8.38 4.51 12.29
C CYS A 104 -9.79 3.92 12.22
N ARG A 105 -9.97 2.67 12.66
CA ARG A 105 -11.31 2.04 12.75
C ARG A 105 -12.24 2.86 13.64
N ASP A 106 -11.77 3.23 14.83
CA ASP A 106 -12.59 3.93 15.82
C ASP A 106 -12.98 5.32 15.32
N GLU A 107 -12.12 5.99 14.56
CA GLU A 107 -12.43 7.27 13.92
C GLU A 107 -13.55 7.17 12.89
N ILE A 108 -13.56 6.11 12.07
CA ILE A 108 -14.63 5.83 11.10
C ILE A 108 -15.94 5.56 11.83
N LEU A 109 -15.90 4.72 12.87
CA LEU A 109 -17.08 4.37 13.67
C LEU A 109 -17.68 5.55 14.44
N ARG A 110 -16.91 6.62 14.69
CA ARG A 110 -17.45 7.86 15.27
C ARG A 110 -18.32 8.67 14.29
N HIS A 111 -18.15 8.43 13.00
CA HIS A 111 -18.79 9.20 11.92
C HIS A 111 -19.84 8.40 11.13
N THR A 112 -20.10 7.15 11.53
CA THR A 112 -21.08 6.24 10.91
C THR A 112 -22.13 5.80 11.93
#